data_AF-A0A970JHP1-F1
#
_entry.id   AF-A0A970JHP1-F1
#
_cell.length_a   1.000
_cell.length_b   1.000
_cell.length_c   1.000
_cell.angle_alpha   90.00
_cell.angle_beta   90.00
_cell.angle_gamma   90.00
#
_symmetry.space_group_name_H-M   'P 1'
#
loop_
_entity.id
_entity.type
_entity.pdbx_description
1 polymer ?
#
loop_
_entity_poly.entity_id
_entity_poly.type
_entity_poly.pdbx_seq_one_letter_code
_entity_poly.pdbx_strand_id
1 'polypeptide(L)'
;MRKLLYTALIMILLVMQASPGALAAFEDITTNWARKAITDLEERGVFTGVFDTEYGPHQPLEAAAFSVLVQRAFALDEPLDLGVEPEELVTRAMLASATAQALGIGAEHISLAKSYPSFEDLEPDHPVYLEVEVLRSLGVLPTYILNRFEPDRPATRAEVAHLLSQVSAWQQVTGKVSEVAEDGEQLTVEIEGELVSLTLSPETVVYSGGQLSSVDALTVGDAVFALYDSEGEAVLVSEPQRGLAALVDSEALVAFLNNAGQVLTDVLTPEQVSAILNGDWQALSDEVRYELHQRLVELGVSPWEVDALLQQDWAAVQEIVKDRLAAEAAERLNVSPELVFSAINRNWDTLLEYAQVELAQRLLTSSWLKEAN
;
A
#
# COMPACT_ATOMS: atom_id res chain seq x y z
N MET A 1 35.00 -11.55 -57.65
CA MET A 1 33.85 -10.86 -57.02
C MET A 1 33.11 -11.73 -56.00
N ARG A 2 32.65 -12.96 -56.33
CA ARG A 2 32.00 -13.86 -55.34
C ARG A 2 32.82 -14.17 -54.08
N LYS A 3 34.14 -14.39 -54.19
CA LYS A 3 35.01 -14.67 -53.03
C LYS A 3 35.14 -13.49 -52.04
N LEU A 4 35.06 -12.25 -52.52
CA LEU A 4 35.10 -11.04 -51.69
C LEU A 4 33.78 -10.82 -50.94
N LEU A 5 32.66 -11.23 -51.54
CA LEU A 5 31.34 -11.23 -50.90
C LEU A 5 31.26 -12.24 -49.73
N TYR A 6 31.83 -13.45 -49.90
CA TYR A 6 31.84 -14.43 -48.81
C TYR A 6 32.77 -14.03 -47.66
N THR A 7 33.91 -13.38 -47.92
CA THR A 7 34.78 -12.87 -46.85
C THR A 7 34.16 -11.69 -46.10
N ALA A 8 33.42 -10.81 -46.79
CA ALA A 8 32.68 -9.73 -46.15
C ALA A 8 31.50 -10.26 -45.31
N LEU A 9 30.79 -11.28 -45.81
CA LEU A 9 29.69 -11.90 -45.07
C LEU A 9 30.18 -12.65 -43.83
N ILE A 10 31.33 -13.34 -43.90
CA ILE A 10 31.95 -14.01 -42.73
C ILE A 10 32.47 -12.99 -41.71
N MET A 11 33.02 -11.85 -42.14
CA MET A 11 33.41 -10.76 -41.24
C MET A 11 32.19 -10.13 -40.55
N ILE A 12 31.09 -9.92 -41.28
CA ILE A 12 29.84 -9.41 -40.70
C ILE A 12 29.21 -10.42 -39.73
N LEU A 13 29.27 -11.72 -40.05
CA LEU A 13 28.81 -12.77 -39.13
C LEU A 13 29.71 -12.93 -37.90
N LEU A 14 31.01 -12.66 -38.00
CA LEU A 14 31.93 -12.71 -36.85
C LEU A 14 31.73 -11.53 -35.89
N VAL A 15 31.38 -10.35 -36.43
CA VAL A 15 31.09 -9.16 -35.61
C VAL A 15 29.73 -9.29 -34.89
N MET A 16 28.79 -10.04 -35.46
CA MET A 16 27.48 -10.33 -34.82
C MET A 16 27.53 -11.38 -33.70
N GLN A 17 28.66 -12.08 -33.51
CA GLN A 17 28.82 -13.09 -32.44
C GLN A 17 29.53 -12.53 -31.20
N ALA A 18 29.91 -11.25 -31.21
CA ALA A 18 30.39 -10.56 -30.03
C ALA A 18 29.22 -9.77 -29.42
N SER A 19 28.29 -10.47 -28.79
CA SER A 19 27.64 -9.87 -27.64
C SER A 19 28.78 -9.55 -26.66
N PRO A 20 28.97 -8.29 -26.23
CA PRO A 20 29.85 -8.05 -25.11
C PRO A 20 29.27 -8.88 -23.97
N GLY A 21 29.91 -10.00 -23.64
CA GLY A 21 29.60 -10.71 -22.41
C GLY A 21 29.70 -9.67 -21.33
N ALA A 22 28.61 -9.47 -20.57
CA ALA A 22 28.55 -8.55 -19.45
C ALA A 22 29.76 -8.84 -18.55
N LEU A 23 30.82 -8.06 -18.73
CA LEU A 23 31.91 -7.99 -17.78
C LEU A 23 31.26 -7.49 -16.51
N ALA A 24 31.51 -8.15 -15.39
CA ALA A 24 31.02 -7.73 -14.08
C ALA A 24 31.22 -6.21 -13.96
N ALA A 25 30.13 -5.45 -13.87
CA ALA A 25 30.19 -3.99 -14.02
C ALA A 25 31.04 -3.33 -12.94
N PHE A 26 31.12 -3.96 -11.75
CA PHE A 26 31.92 -3.49 -10.64
C PHE A 26 32.84 -4.59 -10.11
N GLU A 27 34.13 -4.31 -9.95
CA GLU A 27 35.12 -5.31 -9.50
C GLU A 27 34.98 -5.62 -7.99
N ASP A 28 34.54 -4.64 -7.21
CA ASP A 28 34.54 -4.62 -5.75
C ASP A 28 33.34 -5.32 -5.09
N ILE A 29 32.41 -5.90 -5.88
CA ILE A 29 31.21 -6.59 -5.37
C ILE A 29 31.36 -8.12 -5.36
N THR A 30 32.49 -8.67 -5.81
CA THR A 30 32.66 -10.11 -6.09
C THR A 30 32.23 -11.03 -4.93
N THR A 31 32.55 -10.64 -3.69
CA THR A 31 32.22 -11.40 -2.46
C THR A 31 31.14 -10.73 -1.61
N ASN A 32 30.48 -9.69 -2.14
CA ASN A 32 29.46 -8.95 -1.40
C ASN A 32 28.13 -9.72 -1.40
N TRP A 33 27.41 -9.67 -0.28
CA TRP A 33 26.13 -10.37 -0.11
C TRP A 33 25.03 -9.84 -1.03
N ALA A 34 25.09 -8.56 -1.42
CA ALA A 34 24.14 -7.92 -2.33
C ALA A 34 24.57 -8.02 -3.80
N ARG A 35 25.61 -8.81 -4.14
CA ARG A 35 26.15 -8.88 -5.52
C ARG A 35 25.08 -9.14 -6.57
N LYS A 36 24.16 -10.08 -6.31
CA LYS A 36 23.08 -10.40 -7.24
C LYS A 36 22.20 -9.18 -7.46
N ALA A 37 21.70 -8.59 -6.38
CA ALA A 37 20.86 -7.38 -6.45
C ALA A 37 21.53 -6.20 -7.16
N ILE A 38 22.83 -5.97 -6.91
CA ILE A 38 23.61 -4.94 -7.60
C ILE A 38 23.70 -5.26 -9.11
N THR A 39 23.96 -6.51 -9.47
CA THR A 39 24.05 -6.92 -10.88
C THR A 39 22.69 -6.78 -11.58
N ASP A 40 21.60 -7.21 -10.93
CA ASP A 40 20.25 -7.15 -11.47
C ASP A 40 19.78 -5.70 -11.68
N LEU A 41 20.15 -4.75 -10.81
CA LEU A 41 19.85 -3.32 -10.98
C LEU A 41 20.70 -2.67 -12.08
N GLU A 42 21.97 -3.07 -12.21
CA GLU A 42 22.84 -2.61 -13.28
C GLU A 42 22.35 -3.06 -14.65
N GLU A 43 21.93 -4.33 -14.78
CA GLU A 43 21.37 -4.87 -16.03
C GLU A 43 20.08 -4.14 -16.45
N ARG A 44 19.31 -3.64 -15.48
CA ARG A 44 18.15 -2.77 -15.71
C ARG A 44 18.51 -1.30 -15.96
N GLY A 45 19.79 -0.95 -15.96
CA GLY A 45 20.28 0.40 -16.22
C GLY A 45 20.04 1.39 -15.08
N VAL A 46 19.69 0.93 -13.87
CA VAL A 46 19.34 1.80 -12.74
C VAL A 46 20.53 2.70 -12.33
N PHE A 47 21.76 2.18 -12.39
CA PHE A 47 22.95 2.93 -11.98
C PHE A 47 23.61 3.74 -13.10
N THR A 48 22.99 3.86 -14.28
CA THR A 48 23.58 4.55 -15.44
C THR A 48 24.08 5.96 -15.09
N GLY A 49 25.40 6.18 -15.19
CA GLY A 49 26.04 7.47 -14.92
C GLY A 49 26.08 7.88 -13.44
N VAL A 50 25.79 6.95 -12.52
CA VAL A 50 25.85 7.18 -11.06
C VAL A 50 27.13 6.58 -10.48
N PHE A 51 27.50 5.38 -10.93
CA PHE A 51 28.73 4.69 -10.52
C PHE A 51 29.58 4.40 -11.77
N ASP A 52 30.91 4.43 -11.61
CA ASP A 52 31.86 4.20 -12.69
C ASP A 52 32.43 2.77 -12.62
N THR A 53 33.66 2.60 -12.14
CA THR A 53 34.36 1.30 -12.10
C THR A 53 34.19 0.54 -10.79
N GLU A 54 33.85 1.25 -9.71
CA GLU A 54 33.62 0.68 -8.38
C GLU A 54 32.24 1.09 -7.89
N TYR A 55 31.54 0.14 -7.27
CA TYR A 55 30.23 0.39 -6.68
C TYR A 55 30.31 0.98 -5.27
N GLY A 56 31.30 0.54 -4.49
CA GLY A 56 31.48 0.87 -3.08
C GLY A 56 30.34 0.33 -2.19
N PRO A 57 30.08 -0.99 -2.15
CA PRO A 57 28.87 -1.55 -1.53
C PRO A 57 28.72 -1.25 -0.02
N HIS A 58 29.82 -0.93 0.66
CA HIS A 58 29.83 -0.58 2.08
C HIS A 58 29.77 0.93 2.36
N GLN A 59 29.82 1.76 1.33
CA GLN A 59 29.71 3.20 1.46
C GLN A 59 28.26 3.61 1.66
N PRO A 60 27.99 4.73 2.35
CA PRO A 60 26.66 5.32 2.36
C PRO A 60 26.32 5.93 0.98
N LEU A 61 25.06 6.34 0.83
CA LEU A 61 24.55 6.98 -0.38
C LEU A 61 23.91 8.33 -0.03
N GLU A 62 24.16 9.34 -0.86
CA GLU A 62 23.55 10.67 -0.76
C GLU A 62 22.10 10.64 -1.27
N ALA A 63 21.24 11.48 -0.70
CA ALA A 63 19.82 11.55 -0.97
C ALA A 63 19.51 11.81 -2.46
N ALA A 64 20.25 12.72 -3.10
CA ALA A 64 20.08 13.00 -4.53
C ALA A 64 20.33 11.77 -5.41
N ALA A 65 21.40 11.02 -5.12
CA ALA A 65 21.69 9.81 -5.87
C ALA A 65 20.60 8.75 -5.61
N PHE A 66 20.18 8.56 -4.36
CA PHE A 66 19.14 7.60 -4.01
C PHE A 66 17.81 7.91 -4.69
N SER A 67 17.36 9.17 -4.71
CA SER A 67 16.12 9.57 -5.39
C SER A 67 16.13 9.19 -6.88
N VAL A 68 17.28 9.39 -7.56
CA VAL A 68 17.47 8.95 -8.95
C VAL A 68 17.41 7.43 -9.09
N LEU A 69 17.97 6.68 -8.14
CA LEU A 69 17.91 5.21 -8.16
C LEU A 69 16.47 4.70 -7.97
N VAL A 70 15.72 5.27 -7.05
CA VAL A 70 14.30 4.94 -6.82
C VAL A 70 13.48 5.25 -8.08
N GLN A 71 13.64 6.45 -8.63
CA GLN A 71 12.95 6.85 -9.86
C GLN A 71 13.15 5.82 -10.98
N ARG A 72 14.41 5.44 -11.22
CA ARG A 72 14.75 4.52 -12.32
C ARG A 72 14.32 3.09 -12.02
N ALA A 73 14.50 2.62 -10.79
CA ALA A 73 14.15 1.26 -10.41
C ALA A 73 12.65 1.02 -10.59
N PHE A 74 11.81 1.96 -10.15
CA PHE A 74 10.35 1.89 -10.24
C PHE A 74 9.75 2.54 -11.49
N ALA A 75 10.58 3.05 -12.40
CA ALA A 75 10.18 3.78 -13.60
C ALA A 75 9.19 4.94 -13.32
N LEU A 76 9.45 5.71 -12.26
CA LEU A 76 8.64 6.87 -11.89
C LEU A 76 8.85 8.04 -12.85
N ASP A 77 7.78 8.79 -13.13
CA ASP A 77 7.83 9.97 -14.00
C ASP A 77 8.75 11.06 -13.43
N GLU A 78 8.71 11.27 -12.12
CA GLU A 78 9.52 12.26 -11.40
C GLU A 78 10.33 11.62 -10.28
N PRO A 79 11.51 12.16 -9.93
CA PRO A 79 12.26 11.70 -8.77
C PRO A 79 11.46 11.93 -7.49
N LEU A 80 11.59 10.99 -6.55
CA LEU A 80 10.93 11.11 -5.26
C LEU A 80 11.51 12.27 -4.46
N ASP A 81 10.66 13.15 -3.93
CA ASP A 81 11.07 14.15 -2.96
C ASP A 81 11.27 13.48 -1.60
N LEU A 82 12.51 13.50 -1.11
CA LEU A 82 12.89 12.87 0.15
C LEU A 82 12.78 13.81 1.35
N GLY A 83 12.43 15.09 1.13
CA GLY A 83 12.28 16.09 2.20
C GLY A 83 13.57 16.45 2.93
N VAL A 84 14.73 16.21 2.32
CA VAL A 84 16.06 16.49 2.86
C VAL A 84 16.98 17.13 1.83
N GLU A 85 18.09 17.71 2.28
CA GLU A 85 19.08 18.30 1.37
C GLU A 85 19.76 17.21 0.49
N PRO A 86 20.09 17.52 -0.78
CA PRO A 86 20.67 16.59 -1.75
C PRO A 86 21.90 15.80 -1.25
N GLU A 87 22.75 16.44 -0.45
CA GLU A 87 24.02 15.90 0.05
C GLU A 87 23.87 15.09 1.36
N GLU A 88 22.68 15.06 1.96
CA GLU A 88 22.44 14.27 3.16
C GLU A 88 22.53 12.78 2.88
N LEU A 89 23.06 12.02 3.84
CA LEU A 89 23.15 10.57 3.72
C LEU A 89 21.79 9.94 3.99
N VAL A 90 21.37 9.05 3.11
CA VAL A 90 20.13 8.29 3.28
C VAL A 90 20.26 7.36 4.49
N THR A 91 19.32 7.47 5.42
CA THR A 91 19.21 6.58 6.57
C THR A 91 18.42 5.31 6.22
N ARG A 92 18.46 4.30 7.09
CA ARG A 92 17.64 3.09 6.92
C ARG A 92 16.13 3.41 6.95
N ALA A 93 15.72 4.35 7.79
CA ALA A 93 14.33 4.81 7.83
C ALA A 93 13.92 5.44 6.49
N MET A 94 14.75 6.30 5.91
CA MET A 94 14.48 6.91 4.60
C MET A 94 14.44 5.87 3.48
N LEU A 95 15.37 4.90 3.48
CA LEU A 95 15.35 3.80 2.51
C LEU A 95 14.03 3.01 2.59
N ALA A 96 13.59 2.64 3.80
CA ALA A 96 12.34 1.93 4.00
C ALA A 96 11.12 2.76 3.57
N SER A 97 11.04 4.01 4.01
CA SER A 97 9.92 4.92 3.71
C SER A 97 9.80 5.19 2.21
N ALA A 98 10.89 5.56 1.53
CA ALA A 98 10.87 5.83 0.10
C ALA A 98 10.49 4.60 -0.74
N THR A 99 10.98 3.42 -0.34
CA THR A 99 10.65 2.16 -1.02
C THR A 99 9.18 1.78 -0.79
N ALA A 100 8.70 1.90 0.45
CA ALA A 100 7.32 1.64 0.80
C ALA A 100 6.37 2.60 0.04
N GLN A 101 6.69 3.88 -0.02
CA GLN A 101 5.94 4.87 -0.79
C GLN A 101 5.89 4.52 -2.28
N ALA A 102 7.01 4.11 -2.88
CA ALA A 102 7.05 3.68 -4.28
C ALA A 102 6.20 2.42 -4.55
N LEU A 103 5.93 1.63 -3.52
CA LEU A 103 5.04 0.47 -3.55
C LEU A 103 3.59 0.79 -3.14
N GLY A 104 3.26 2.02 -2.74
CA GLY A 104 1.95 2.32 -2.14
C GLY A 104 1.73 1.63 -0.78
N ILE A 105 2.80 1.23 -0.09
CA ILE A 105 2.73 0.76 1.30
C ILE A 105 2.64 2.00 2.19
N GLY A 106 1.48 2.18 2.79
CA GLY A 106 1.18 3.27 3.70
C GLY A 106 -0.15 3.05 4.41
N ALA A 107 -0.48 3.97 5.32
CA ALA A 107 -1.70 3.90 6.15
C ALA A 107 -3.00 3.92 5.32
N GLU A 108 -2.94 4.36 4.07
CA GLU A 108 -4.05 4.39 3.12
C GLU A 108 -4.42 3.00 2.57
N HIS A 109 -3.47 2.07 2.52
CA HIS A 109 -3.65 0.74 1.96
C HIS A 109 -3.48 -0.38 2.99
N ILE A 110 -2.75 -0.13 4.08
CA ILE A 110 -2.43 -1.14 5.08
C ILE A 110 -2.71 -0.56 6.47
N SER A 111 -3.35 -1.38 7.31
CA SER A 111 -3.50 -1.10 8.73
C SER A 111 -2.68 -2.12 9.51
N LEU A 112 -2.07 -1.70 10.63
CA LEU A 112 -1.45 -2.62 11.58
C LEU A 112 -2.17 -2.51 12.92
N ALA A 113 -2.73 -3.61 13.38
CA ALA A 113 -3.25 -3.72 14.73
C ALA A 113 -2.08 -3.67 15.72
N LYS A 114 -2.34 -3.16 16.93
CA LYS A 114 -1.31 -3.11 17.97
C LYS A 114 -0.79 -4.51 18.28
N SER A 115 0.47 -4.74 17.94
CA SER A 115 1.21 -5.95 18.27
C SER A 115 2.53 -5.59 18.94
N TYR A 116 3.24 -6.60 19.43
CA TYR A 116 4.62 -6.39 19.87
C TYR A 116 5.49 -6.02 18.66
N PRO A 117 6.28 -4.93 18.70
CA PRO A 117 7.22 -4.58 17.64
C PRO A 117 8.18 -5.71 17.32
N SER A 118 8.54 -5.87 16.06
CA SER A 118 9.56 -6.84 15.66
C SER A 118 10.98 -6.33 15.92
N PHE A 119 11.14 -5.01 16.06
CA PHE A 119 12.42 -4.36 16.35
C PHE A 119 12.38 -3.62 17.70
N GLU A 120 13.41 -3.80 18.52
CA GLU A 120 13.51 -3.22 19.86
C GLU A 120 13.68 -1.69 19.85
N ASP A 121 14.17 -1.13 18.75
CA ASP A 121 14.46 0.30 18.56
C ASP A 121 13.50 0.97 17.57
N LEU A 122 12.33 0.36 17.35
CA LEU A 122 11.26 0.94 16.54
C LEU A 122 9.93 0.81 17.28
N GLU A 123 9.56 1.88 17.98
CA GLU A 123 8.29 1.95 18.73
C GLU A 123 7.10 2.10 17.76
N PRO A 124 5.89 1.62 18.10
CA PRO A 124 4.70 1.67 17.22
C PRO A 124 4.28 3.06 16.74
N ASP A 125 4.70 4.12 17.43
CA ASP A 125 4.46 5.52 17.11
C ASP A 125 5.57 6.15 16.25
N HIS A 126 6.64 5.42 15.96
CA HIS A 126 7.69 5.89 15.08
C HIS A 126 7.15 6.08 13.64
N PRO A 127 7.48 7.18 12.94
CA PRO A 127 6.90 7.50 11.62
C PRO A 127 7.03 6.40 10.56
N VAL A 128 8.12 5.63 10.60
CA VAL A 128 8.37 4.52 9.65
C VAL A 128 7.98 3.12 10.18
N TYR A 129 7.26 3.05 11.30
CA TYR A 129 6.94 1.77 11.94
C TYR A 129 6.16 0.83 11.00
N LEU A 130 5.13 1.36 10.33
CA LEU A 130 4.27 0.58 9.45
C LEU A 130 5.07 0.01 8.28
N GLU A 131 5.80 0.86 7.60
CA GLU A 131 6.59 0.55 6.41
C GLU A 131 7.63 -0.52 6.72
N VAL A 132 8.33 -0.39 7.85
CA VAL A 132 9.36 -1.34 8.26
C VAL A 132 8.76 -2.70 8.66
N GLU A 133 7.64 -2.72 9.39
CA GLU A 133 6.96 -3.99 9.74
C GLU A 133 6.41 -4.71 8.51
N VAL A 134 5.88 -3.97 7.53
CA VAL A 134 5.41 -4.54 6.27
C VAL A 134 6.59 -5.05 5.42
N LEU A 135 7.66 -4.27 5.24
CA LEU A 135 8.85 -4.74 4.51
C LEU A 135 9.50 -5.96 5.17
N ARG A 136 9.43 -6.06 6.50
CA ARG A 136 9.85 -7.24 7.24
C ARG A 136 8.94 -8.44 6.98
N SER A 137 7.62 -8.27 7.01
CA SER A 137 6.68 -9.37 6.77
C SER A 137 6.78 -9.92 5.34
N LEU A 138 7.12 -9.06 4.38
CA LEU A 138 7.44 -9.43 3.00
C LEU A 138 8.80 -10.12 2.83
N GLY A 139 9.62 -10.19 3.90
CA GLY A 139 10.91 -10.86 3.86
C GLY A 139 11.98 -10.16 3.00
N VAL A 140 11.79 -8.88 2.66
CA VAL A 140 12.68 -8.13 1.76
C VAL A 140 13.78 -7.35 2.48
N LEU A 141 13.75 -7.31 3.81
CA LEU A 141 14.84 -6.72 4.60
C LEU A 141 16.09 -7.63 4.60
N PRO A 142 17.30 -7.06 4.59
CA PRO A 142 18.54 -7.82 4.71
C PRO A 142 18.53 -8.74 5.94
N THR A 143 18.93 -10.01 5.77
CA THR A 143 18.75 -11.06 6.80
C THR A 143 19.57 -10.87 8.08
N TYR A 144 20.54 -9.94 8.11
CA TYR A 144 21.27 -9.59 9.33
C TYR A 144 20.53 -8.57 10.21
N ILE A 145 19.46 -7.96 9.68
CA ILE A 145 18.55 -7.09 10.41
C ILE A 145 17.54 -7.99 11.13
N LEU A 146 17.77 -8.20 12.42
CA LEU A 146 16.96 -9.11 13.24
C LEU A 146 16.19 -8.34 14.31
N ASN A 147 16.84 -8.03 15.44
CA ASN A 147 16.15 -7.42 16.59
C ASN A 147 16.22 -5.89 16.62
N ARG A 148 17.11 -5.27 15.84
CA ARG A 148 17.30 -3.82 15.80
C ARG A 148 17.31 -3.32 14.36
N PHE A 149 16.47 -2.33 14.09
CA PHE A 149 16.35 -1.69 12.78
C PHE A 149 17.29 -0.49 12.62
N GLU A 150 17.77 0.16 13.68
CA GLU A 150 18.71 1.29 13.59
C GLU A 150 18.27 2.37 12.57
N PRO A 151 17.09 2.99 12.76
CA PRO A 151 16.45 3.85 11.76
C PRO A 151 17.34 5.01 11.29
N ASP A 152 18.11 5.63 12.21
CA ASP A 152 18.98 6.79 11.94
C ASP A 152 20.34 6.42 11.33
N ARG A 153 20.67 5.13 11.25
CA ARG A 153 21.96 4.70 10.71
C ARG A 153 21.97 4.93 9.19
N PRO A 154 23.03 5.52 8.61
CA PRO A 154 23.18 5.59 7.17
C PRO A 154 23.05 4.21 6.52
N ALA A 155 22.22 4.13 5.49
CA ALA A 155 22.06 2.95 4.66
C ALA A 155 23.27 2.81 3.73
N THR A 156 23.80 1.59 3.64
CA THR A 156 24.87 1.26 2.71
C THR A 156 24.32 1.07 1.29
N ARG A 157 25.14 1.33 0.27
CA ARG A 157 24.77 1.08 -1.13
C ARG A 157 24.35 -0.36 -1.38
N ALA A 158 24.89 -1.34 -0.65
CA ALA A 158 24.45 -2.74 -0.72
C ALA A 158 23.02 -2.94 -0.21
N GLU A 159 22.63 -2.27 0.88
CA GLU A 159 21.25 -2.33 1.41
C GLU A 159 20.26 -1.67 0.46
N VAL A 160 20.63 -0.52 -0.10
CA VAL A 160 19.85 0.17 -1.14
C VAL A 160 19.63 -0.76 -2.33
N ALA A 161 20.70 -1.35 -2.87
CA ALA A 161 20.58 -2.27 -4.00
C ALA A 161 19.74 -3.50 -3.66
N HIS A 162 19.94 -4.09 -2.49
CA HIS A 162 19.18 -5.26 -2.06
C HIS A 162 17.69 -4.97 -2.04
N LEU A 163 17.28 -3.92 -1.34
CA LEU A 163 15.87 -3.62 -1.17
C LEU A 163 15.22 -3.22 -2.50
N LEU A 164 15.83 -2.29 -3.24
CA LEU A 164 15.31 -1.86 -4.55
C LEU A 164 15.24 -3.04 -5.52
N SER A 165 16.25 -3.91 -5.57
CA SER A 165 16.25 -5.04 -6.50
C SER A 165 15.12 -6.04 -6.24
N GLN A 166 14.73 -6.23 -4.98
CA GLN A 166 13.69 -7.18 -4.61
C GLN A 166 12.31 -6.71 -5.03
N VAL A 167 12.03 -5.41 -4.87
CA VAL A 167 10.65 -4.91 -4.92
C VAL A 167 10.30 -4.11 -6.17
N SER A 168 11.29 -3.58 -6.89
CA SER A 168 11.05 -2.64 -8.00
C SER A 168 10.45 -3.28 -9.26
N ALA A 169 10.31 -4.59 -9.29
CA ALA A 169 9.60 -5.31 -10.35
C ALA A 169 8.13 -5.59 -10.01
N TRP A 170 7.70 -5.28 -8.78
CA TRP A 170 6.33 -5.51 -8.35
C TRP A 170 5.39 -4.46 -8.91
N GLN A 171 4.16 -4.89 -9.13
CA GLN A 171 3.05 -4.09 -9.59
C GLN A 171 2.02 -3.98 -8.47
N GLN A 172 1.27 -2.88 -8.47
CA GLN A 172 0.24 -2.61 -7.48
C GLN A 172 -1.15 -2.69 -8.12
N VAL A 173 -2.14 -3.08 -7.32
CA VAL A 173 -3.54 -3.11 -7.73
C VAL A 173 -4.44 -2.76 -6.55
N THR A 174 -5.41 -1.88 -6.80
CA THR A 174 -6.46 -1.53 -5.84
C THR A 174 -7.82 -1.75 -6.50
N GLY A 175 -8.65 -2.59 -5.90
CA GLY A 175 -9.95 -2.95 -6.49
C GLY A 175 -10.83 -3.73 -5.53
N LYS A 176 -11.88 -4.36 -6.06
CA LYS A 176 -12.78 -5.22 -5.28
C LYS A 176 -12.53 -6.69 -5.60
N VAL A 177 -12.58 -7.55 -4.59
CA VAL A 177 -12.53 -9.00 -4.80
C VAL A 177 -13.79 -9.44 -5.54
N SER A 178 -13.63 -9.97 -6.75
CA SER A 178 -14.73 -10.51 -7.57
C SER A 178 -14.87 -12.02 -7.42
N GLU A 179 -13.75 -12.72 -7.18
CA GLU A 179 -13.70 -14.16 -7.00
C GLU A 179 -12.50 -14.53 -6.13
N VAL A 180 -12.70 -15.51 -5.25
CA VAL A 180 -11.65 -16.24 -4.55
C VAL A 180 -11.83 -17.70 -4.95
N ALA A 181 -10.80 -18.32 -5.52
CA ALA A 181 -10.88 -19.71 -5.96
C ALA A 181 -11.15 -20.65 -4.76
N GLU A 182 -11.86 -21.76 -5.01
CA GLU A 182 -12.22 -22.73 -3.96
C GLU A 182 -11.02 -23.35 -3.25
N ASP A 183 -9.87 -23.42 -3.92
CA ASP A 183 -8.59 -23.89 -3.36
C ASP A 183 -7.82 -22.79 -2.61
N GLY A 184 -8.25 -21.53 -2.70
CA GLY A 184 -7.57 -20.38 -2.11
C GLY A 184 -6.26 -20.00 -2.79
N GLU A 185 -5.95 -20.58 -3.96
CA GLU A 185 -4.69 -20.34 -4.70
C GLU A 185 -4.81 -19.20 -5.72
N GLN A 186 -6.01 -18.66 -5.93
CA GLN A 186 -6.23 -17.56 -6.87
C GLN A 186 -7.22 -16.53 -6.33
N LEU A 187 -6.88 -15.26 -6.50
CA LEU A 187 -7.70 -14.10 -6.17
C LEU A 187 -7.94 -13.28 -7.42
N THR A 188 -9.18 -12.98 -7.76
CA THR A 188 -9.51 -12.09 -8.88
C THR A 188 -10.02 -10.75 -8.35
N VAL A 189 -9.31 -9.69 -8.69
CA VAL A 189 -9.62 -8.31 -8.31
C VAL A 189 -10.22 -7.58 -9.51
N GLU A 190 -11.40 -6.99 -9.34
CA GLU A 190 -12.05 -6.13 -10.33
C GLU A 190 -11.63 -4.67 -10.13
N ILE A 191 -11.24 -4.03 -11.24
CA ILE A 191 -10.81 -2.64 -11.31
C ILE A 191 -11.50 -1.99 -12.51
N GLU A 192 -12.39 -1.04 -12.28
CA GLU A 192 -13.08 -0.30 -13.36
C GLU A 192 -13.71 -1.20 -14.46
N GLY A 193 -14.11 -2.43 -14.10
CA GLY A 193 -14.71 -3.43 -15.00
C GLY A 193 -13.70 -4.37 -15.68
N GLU A 194 -12.40 -4.21 -15.44
CA GLU A 194 -11.35 -5.17 -15.81
C GLU A 194 -11.05 -6.14 -14.66
N LEU A 195 -10.74 -7.39 -14.99
CA LEU A 195 -10.43 -8.44 -14.01
C LEU A 195 -8.93 -8.74 -14.02
N VAL A 196 -8.29 -8.60 -12.86
CA VAL A 196 -6.89 -8.96 -12.63
C VAL A 196 -6.84 -10.19 -11.73
N SER A 197 -6.34 -11.30 -12.27
CA SER A 197 -6.17 -12.54 -11.51
C SER A 197 -4.77 -12.64 -10.95
N LEU A 198 -4.68 -12.83 -9.64
CA LEU A 198 -3.45 -12.97 -8.87
C LEU A 198 -3.33 -14.40 -8.35
N THR A 199 -2.14 -14.99 -8.50
CA THR A 199 -1.83 -16.31 -7.91
C THR A 199 -1.39 -16.11 -6.47
N LEU A 200 -1.93 -16.90 -5.56
CA LEU A 200 -1.63 -16.85 -4.13
C LEU A 200 -0.73 -18.03 -3.77
N SER A 201 0.28 -17.76 -2.95
CA SER A 201 1.20 -18.77 -2.43
C SER A 201 1.19 -18.79 -0.90
N PRO A 202 1.75 -19.83 -0.26
CA PRO A 202 1.92 -19.85 1.19
C PRO A 202 2.77 -18.70 1.75
N GLU A 203 3.55 -18.03 0.90
CA GLU A 203 4.39 -16.89 1.26
C GLU A 203 3.68 -15.55 1.04
N THR A 204 2.48 -15.55 0.42
CA THR A 204 1.69 -14.33 0.24
C THR A 204 1.28 -13.75 1.59
N VAL A 205 1.69 -12.51 1.84
CA VAL A 205 1.36 -11.79 3.07
C VAL A 205 -0.04 -11.24 2.97
N VAL A 206 -0.96 -11.71 3.82
CA VAL A 206 -2.33 -11.21 3.87
C VAL A 206 -2.55 -10.37 5.13
N TYR A 207 -2.98 -9.12 4.97
CA TYR A 207 -3.44 -8.28 6.08
C TYR A 207 -4.97 -8.13 6.02
N SER A 208 -5.67 -8.54 7.09
CA SER A 208 -7.10 -8.27 7.27
C SER A 208 -7.37 -7.83 8.70
N GLY A 209 -8.20 -6.80 8.86
CA GLY A 209 -8.46 -6.20 10.17
C GLY A 209 -7.21 -5.66 10.88
N GLY A 210 -6.17 -5.32 10.10
CA GLY A 210 -4.87 -4.88 10.60
C GLY A 210 -3.93 -5.99 11.10
N GLN A 211 -4.31 -7.25 11.00
CA GLN A 211 -3.49 -8.38 11.44
C GLN A 211 -3.04 -9.24 10.26
N LEU A 212 -1.89 -9.91 10.42
CA LEU A 212 -1.50 -10.98 9.50
C LEU A 212 -2.54 -12.10 9.56
N SER A 213 -3.03 -12.50 8.40
CA SER A 213 -4.13 -13.43 8.22
C SER A 213 -3.82 -14.43 7.10
N SER A 214 -4.82 -15.23 6.72
CA SER A 214 -4.81 -16.05 5.51
C SER A 214 -5.80 -15.51 4.47
N VAL A 215 -5.68 -16.05 3.26
CA VAL A 215 -6.61 -15.79 2.15
C VAL A 215 -8.06 -16.10 2.53
N ASP A 216 -8.29 -17.06 3.43
CA ASP A 216 -9.64 -17.43 3.90
C ASP A 216 -10.39 -16.29 4.60
N ALA A 217 -9.68 -15.24 5.02
CA ALA A 217 -10.29 -14.06 5.59
C ALA A 217 -10.88 -13.12 4.53
N LEU A 218 -10.47 -13.25 3.27
CA LEU A 218 -10.94 -12.43 2.16
C LEU A 218 -12.25 -12.99 1.60
N THR A 219 -13.19 -12.09 1.33
CA THR A 219 -14.51 -12.41 0.80
C THR A 219 -14.81 -11.62 -0.47
N VAL A 220 -15.67 -12.18 -1.32
CA VAL A 220 -16.15 -11.48 -2.52
C VAL A 220 -16.85 -10.18 -2.10
N GLY A 221 -16.44 -9.07 -2.72
CA GLY A 221 -16.88 -7.72 -2.42
C GLY A 221 -15.87 -6.88 -1.65
N ASP A 222 -14.90 -7.50 -0.97
CA ASP A 222 -13.93 -6.77 -0.16
C ASP A 222 -13.07 -5.84 -1.01
N ALA A 223 -12.89 -4.61 -0.54
CA ALA A 223 -11.97 -3.67 -1.17
C ALA A 223 -10.54 -4.02 -0.73
N VAL A 224 -9.67 -4.33 -1.68
CA VAL A 224 -8.31 -4.77 -1.41
C VAL A 224 -7.28 -3.92 -2.14
N PHE A 225 -6.11 -3.82 -1.52
CA PHE A 225 -4.87 -3.42 -2.16
C PHE A 225 -3.97 -4.65 -2.25
N ALA A 226 -3.29 -4.85 -3.38
CA ALA A 226 -2.34 -5.95 -3.52
C ALA A 226 -1.09 -5.54 -4.27
N LEU A 227 0.01 -6.19 -3.90
CA LEU A 227 1.28 -6.17 -4.60
C LEU A 227 1.53 -7.54 -5.20
N TYR A 228 1.97 -7.59 -6.45
CA TYR A 228 2.26 -8.83 -7.14
C TYR A 228 3.49 -8.69 -8.04
N ASP A 229 4.17 -9.79 -8.30
CA ASP A 229 5.37 -9.79 -9.14
C ASP A 229 5.06 -9.86 -10.64
N SER A 230 6.09 -9.88 -11.48
CA SER A 230 5.95 -9.95 -12.93
C SER A 230 5.33 -11.26 -13.45
N GLU A 231 5.25 -12.30 -12.63
CA GLU A 231 4.61 -13.58 -12.97
C GLU A 231 3.12 -13.60 -12.57
N GLY A 232 2.65 -12.57 -11.87
CA GLY A 232 1.29 -12.48 -11.35
C GLY A 232 1.11 -13.15 -9.99
N GLU A 233 2.20 -13.52 -9.31
CA GLU A 233 2.14 -14.04 -7.94
C GLU A 233 1.98 -12.87 -6.96
N ALA A 234 0.93 -12.94 -6.12
CA ALA A 234 0.69 -11.94 -5.09
C ALA A 234 1.72 -12.08 -3.97
N VAL A 235 2.36 -10.97 -3.64
CA VAL A 235 3.32 -10.86 -2.54
C VAL A 235 2.62 -10.30 -1.30
N LEU A 236 1.70 -9.35 -1.50
CA LEU A 236 0.89 -8.77 -0.43
C LEU A 236 -0.56 -8.63 -0.90
N VAL A 237 -1.51 -8.94 -0.01
CA VAL A 237 -2.91 -8.55 -0.15
C VAL A 237 -3.36 -7.93 1.16
N SER A 238 -3.88 -6.72 1.15
CA SER A 238 -4.44 -6.05 2.32
C SER A 238 -5.88 -5.64 2.09
N GLU A 239 -6.70 -5.89 3.10
CA GLU A 239 -8.03 -5.31 3.25
C GLU A 239 -7.90 -4.10 4.20
N PRO A 240 -7.76 -2.86 3.67
CA PRO A 240 -7.60 -1.68 4.50
C PRO A 240 -8.85 -1.43 5.36
N GLN A 241 -8.64 -1.09 6.64
CA GLN A 241 -9.73 -0.55 7.45
C GLN A 241 -10.04 0.87 7.01
N ARG A 242 -11.21 1.09 6.39
CA ARG A 242 -11.63 2.41 5.88
C ARG A 242 -12.74 3.06 6.70
N GLY A 243 -12.75 4.39 6.72
CA GLY A 243 -13.80 5.20 7.32
C GLY A 243 -13.90 5.01 8.84
N LEU A 244 -15.10 5.20 9.40
CA LEU A 244 -15.31 5.10 10.86
C LEU A 244 -14.91 3.75 11.45
N ALA A 245 -14.86 2.68 10.65
CA ALA A 245 -14.41 1.35 11.09
C ALA A 245 -12.94 1.37 11.56
N ALA A 246 -12.09 2.21 10.95
CA ALA A 246 -10.71 2.44 11.38
C ALA A 246 -10.62 3.19 12.74
N LEU A 247 -11.70 3.88 13.13
CA LEU A 247 -11.79 4.67 14.36
C LEU A 247 -12.45 3.91 15.52
N VAL A 248 -12.84 2.65 15.32
CA VAL A 248 -13.57 1.86 16.34
C VAL A 248 -12.66 1.46 17.51
N ASP A 249 -11.34 1.48 17.33
CA ASP A 249 -10.41 1.37 18.44
C ASP A 249 -10.21 2.76 19.08
N SER A 250 -10.80 2.94 20.26
CA SER A 250 -10.67 4.17 21.05
C SER A 250 -9.21 4.54 21.34
N GLU A 251 -8.29 3.57 21.33
CA GLU A 251 -6.87 3.86 21.48
C GLU A 251 -6.19 4.26 20.16
N ALA A 252 -6.68 3.79 19.01
CA ALA A 252 -6.20 4.20 17.69
C ALA A 252 -6.64 5.62 17.36
N LEU A 253 -7.86 6.03 17.76
CA LEU A 253 -8.31 7.41 17.69
C LEU A 253 -7.45 8.34 18.56
N VAL A 254 -7.06 7.90 19.77
CA VAL A 254 -6.17 8.67 20.64
C VAL A 254 -4.73 8.73 20.09
N ALA A 255 -4.22 7.63 19.55
CA ALA A 255 -2.92 7.59 18.89
C ALA A 255 -2.89 8.44 17.61
N PHE A 256 -3.98 8.46 16.84
CA PHE A 256 -4.18 9.34 15.69
C PHE A 256 -4.09 10.83 16.08
N LEU A 257 -4.75 11.23 17.16
CA LEU A 257 -4.66 12.60 17.70
C LEU A 257 -3.25 12.94 18.23
N ASN A 258 -2.52 11.94 18.74
CA ASN A 258 -1.17 12.12 19.28
C ASN A 258 -0.08 12.10 18.19
N ASN A 259 -0.21 11.27 17.16
CA ASN A 259 0.76 11.12 16.06
C ASN A 259 0.64 12.23 15.02
N ALA A 260 -0.55 12.82 14.86
CA ALA A 260 -0.70 14.13 14.21
C ALA A 260 0.23 15.18 14.87
N GLY A 261 0.56 14.99 16.15
CA GLY A 261 1.51 15.80 16.93
C GLY A 261 2.94 15.90 16.39
N GLN A 262 3.41 14.99 15.52
CA GLN A 262 4.78 15.10 14.97
C GLN A 262 4.91 16.05 13.78
N VAL A 263 3.80 16.41 13.11
CA VAL A 263 3.72 17.54 12.15
C VAL A 263 3.13 18.79 12.82
N LEU A 264 2.51 18.64 13.99
CA LEU A 264 1.79 19.70 14.70
C LEU A 264 2.53 20.30 15.90
N THR A 265 3.81 20.01 16.12
CA THR A 265 4.59 20.58 17.24
C THR A 265 4.68 22.10 17.22
N ASP A 266 4.44 22.74 16.06
CA ASP A 266 4.38 24.20 15.93
C ASP A 266 2.94 24.77 15.97
N VAL A 267 1.90 23.93 15.93
CA VAL A 267 0.51 24.36 15.63
C VAL A 267 -0.50 24.00 16.73
N LEU A 268 -0.29 22.94 17.51
CA LEU A 268 -1.21 22.54 18.58
C LEU A 268 -0.77 22.95 19.99
N THR A 269 -1.52 23.84 20.64
CA THR A 269 -1.31 24.20 22.05
C THR A 269 -1.93 23.16 23.00
N PRO A 270 -1.44 23.04 24.25
CA PRO A 270 -2.06 22.17 25.28
C PRO A 270 -3.56 22.44 25.49
N GLU A 271 -3.99 23.68 25.29
CA GLU A 271 -5.39 24.09 25.34
C GLU A 271 -6.20 23.51 24.17
N GLN A 272 -5.63 23.44 22.96
CA GLN A 272 -6.28 22.84 21.79
C GLN A 272 -6.39 21.32 21.92
N VAL A 273 -5.39 20.65 22.51
CA VAL A 273 -5.48 19.21 22.84
C VAL A 273 -6.59 18.95 23.86
N SER A 274 -6.69 19.78 24.90
CA SER A 274 -7.78 19.71 25.88
C SER A 274 -9.14 19.99 25.22
N ALA A 275 -9.20 20.92 24.27
CA ALA A 275 -10.41 21.20 23.51
C ALA A 275 -10.86 19.97 22.69
N ILE A 276 -9.95 19.31 21.97
CA ILE A 276 -10.23 18.07 21.24
C ILE A 276 -10.81 16.99 22.17
N LEU A 277 -10.14 16.75 23.30
CA LEU A 277 -10.53 15.70 24.26
C LEU A 277 -11.89 15.97 24.92
N ASN A 278 -12.23 17.24 25.11
CA ASN A 278 -13.51 17.64 25.69
C ASN A 278 -14.60 17.89 24.64
N GLY A 279 -14.31 17.70 23.35
CA GLY A 279 -15.25 18.02 22.28
C GLY A 279 -15.55 19.51 22.21
N ASP A 280 -14.56 20.38 22.32
CA ASP A 280 -14.68 21.83 22.15
C ASP A 280 -14.06 22.26 20.81
N TRP A 281 -14.60 21.73 19.72
CA TRP A 281 -14.06 21.93 18.36
C TRP A 281 -14.12 23.39 17.88
N GLN A 282 -14.95 24.22 18.52
CA GLN A 282 -15.03 25.66 18.23
C GLN A 282 -13.83 26.44 18.78
N ALA A 283 -13.11 25.86 19.74
CA ALA A 283 -11.88 26.44 20.29
C ALA A 283 -10.62 26.12 19.46
N LEU A 284 -10.74 25.31 18.40
CA LEU A 284 -9.64 25.00 17.49
C LEU A 284 -9.44 26.09 16.43
N SER A 285 -8.18 26.30 16.03
CA SER A 285 -7.87 27.19 14.92
C SER A 285 -8.38 26.61 13.60
N ASP A 286 -8.60 27.48 12.61
CA ASP A 286 -9.05 27.09 11.27
C ASP A 286 -8.07 26.12 10.59
N GLU A 287 -6.76 26.30 10.84
CA GLU A 287 -5.67 25.46 10.34
C GLU A 287 -5.74 24.04 10.89
N VAL A 288 -5.89 23.89 12.21
CA VAL A 288 -6.03 22.57 12.87
C VAL A 288 -7.29 21.84 12.41
N ARG A 289 -8.40 22.57 12.24
CA ARG A 289 -9.65 21.97 11.75
C ARG A 289 -9.53 21.49 10.31
N TYR A 290 -8.84 22.25 9.47
CA TYR A 290 -8.58 21.88 8.08
C TYR A 290 -7.70 20.63 7.97
N GLU A 291 -6.60 20.57 8.72
CA GLU A 291 -5.71 19.39 8.71
C GLU A 291 -6.41 18.14 9.26
N LEU A 292 -7.14 18.27 10.37
CA LEU A 292 -7.93 17.18 10.93
C LEU A 292 -8.99 16.69 9.93
N HIS A 293 -9.61 17.62 9.20
CA HIS A 293 -10.55 17.28 8.14
C HIS A 293 -9.86 16.50 7.01
N GLN A 294 -8.77 17.03 6.45
CA GLN A 294 -8.02 16.35 5.37
C GLN A 294 -7.59 14.95 5.80
N ARG A 295 -7.07 14.81 7.01
CA ARG A 295 -6.59 13.53 7.51
C ARG A 295 -7.71 12.49 7.70
N LEU A 296 -8.87 12.91 8.19
CA LEU A 296 -10.03 12.00 8.28
C LEU A 296 -10.53 11.56 6.91
N VAL A 297 -10.48 12.48 5.92
CA VAL A 297 -10.78 12.15 4.53
C VAL A 297 -9.76 11.17 3.95
N GLU A 298 -8.46 11.34 4.23
CA GLU A 298 -7.40 10.40 3.84
C GLU A 298 -7.60 9.00 4.47
N LEU A 299 -8.15 8.91 5.68
CA LEU A 299 -8.55 7.65 6.32
C LEU A 299 -9.84 7.05 5.73
N GLY A 300 -10.38 7.63 4.66
CA GLY A 300 -11.57 7.16 3.96
C GLY A 300 -12.88 7.49 4.66
N VAL A 301 -12.89 8.46 5.59
CA VAL A 301 -14.14 9.05 6.11
C VAL A 301 -14.64 10.05 5.07
N SER A 302 -15.91 9.97 4.66
CA SER A 302 -16.40 10.87 3.61
C SER A 302 -16.45 12.33 4.11
N PRO A 303 -16.28 13.35 3.24
CA PRO A 303 -16.22 14.75 3.66
C PRO A 303 -17.42 15.21 4.51
N TRP A 304 -18.64 14.76 4.19
CA TRP A 304 -19.84 15.11 4.97
C TRP A 304 -19.94 14.37 6.32
N GLU A 305 -19.36 13.17 6.44
CA GLU A 305 -19.21 12.49 7.73
C GLU A 305 -18.22 13.24 8.62
N VAL A 306 -17.09 13.66 8.03
CA VAL A 306 -16.09 14.48 8.72
C VAL A 306 -16.72 15.78 9.20
N ASP A 307 -17.47 16.48 8.34
CA ASP A 307 -18.19 17.69 8.73
C ASP A 307 -19.18 17.45 9.87
N ALA A 308 -19.97 16.37 9.81
CA ALA A 308 -20.92 16.02 10.87
C ALA A 308 -20.21 15.68 12.20
N LEU A 309 -19.09 14.95 12.15
CA LEU A 309 -18.26 14.63 13.32
C LEU A 309 -17.65 15.89 13.93
N LEU A 310 -17.03 16.74 13.12
CA LEU A 310 -16.38 17.98 13.55
C LEU A 310 -17.39 18.99 14.10
N GLN A 311 -18.62 18.98 13.60
CA GLN A 311 -19.72 19.80 14.10
C GLN A 311 -20.45 19.21 15.31
N GLN A 312 -20.08 18.00 15.76
CA GLN A 312 -20.80 17.24 16.80
C GLN A 312 -22.30 17.07 16.50
N ASP A 313 -22.66 16.99 15.22
CA ASP A 313 -24.03 16.68 14.84
C ASP A 313 -24.24 15.17 14.99
N TRP A 314 -24.35 14.72 16.25
CA TRP A 314 -24.49 13.31 16.59
C TRP A 314 -25.76 12.69 16.01
N ALA A 315 -26.77 13.49 15.71
CA ALA A 315 -27.97 13.04 15.03
C ALA A 315 -27.66 12.75 13.55
N ALA A 316 -26.96 13.66 12.85
CA ALA A 316 -26.51 13.43 11.49
C ALA A 316 -25.52 12.25 11.41
N VAL A 317 -24.55 12.15 12.33
CA VAL A 317 -23.61 11.03 12.39
C VAL A 317 -24.35 9.70 12.57
N GLN A 318 -25.35 9.64 13.44
CA GLN A 318 -26.16 8.42 13.61
C GLN A 318 -26.92 8.03 12.35
N GLU A 319 -27.51 8.99 11.62
CA GLU A 319 -28.19 8.70 10.36
C GLU A 319 -27.20 8.28 9.26
N ILE A 320 -26.05 8.95 9.13
CA ILE A 320 -25.03 8.60 8.14
C ILE A 320 -24.44 7.20 8.42
N VAL A 321 -24.20 6.88 9.70
CA VAL A 321 -23.73 5.53 10.11
C VAL A 321 -24.79 4.48 9.79
N LYS A 322 -26.07 4.76 10.01
CA LYS A 322 -27.15 3.84 9.63
C LYS A 322 -27.27 3.67 8.12
N ASP A 323 -27.12 4.74 7.35
CA ASP A 323 -27.12 4.70 5.88
C ASP A 323 -25.97 3.85 5.35
N ARG A 324 -24.77 4.03 5.88
CA ARG A 324 -23.61 3.19 5.54
C ARG A 324 -23.80 1.75 5.96
N LEU A 325 -24.21 1.51 7.21
CA LEU A 325 -24.42 0.16 7.70
C LEU A 325 -25.52 -0.55 6.91
N ALA A 326 -26.53 0.19 6.46
CA ALA A 326 -27.54 -0.30 5.54
C ALA A 326 -26.98 -0.62 4.16
N ALA A 327 -26.18 0.26 3.56
CA ALA A 327 -25.55 0.04 2.26
C ALA A 327 -24.61 -1.18 2.27
N GLU A 328 -23.74 -1.26 3.27
CA GLU A 328 -22.78 -2.37 3.47
C GLU A 328 -23.49 -3.71 3.71
N ALA A 329 -24.51 -3.72 4.58
CA ALA A 329 -25.28 -4.94 4.83
C ALA A 329 -26.16 -5.31 3.63
N ALA A 330 -26.65 -4.34 2.86
CA ALA A 330 -27.41 -4.58 1.63
C ALA A 330 -26.55 -5.17 0.53
N GLU A 331 -25.32 -4.69 0.37
CA GLU A 331 -24.32 -5.26 -0.55
C GLU A 331 -24.03 -6.72 -0.17
N ARG A 332 -23.74 -7.01 1.11
CA ARG A 332 -23.52 -8.40 1.58
C ARG A 332 -24.73 -9.32 1.41
N LEU A 333 -25.92 -8.81 1.65
CA LEU A 333 -27.16 -9.58 1.54
C LEU A 333 -27.69 -9.61 0.11
N ASN A 334 -27.02 -8.92 -0.82
CA ASN A 334 -27.44 -8.70 -2.19
C ASN A 334 -28.90 -8.23 -2.26
N VAL A 335 -29.29 -7.22 -1.47
CA VAL A 335 -30.63 -6.60 -1.44
C VAL A 335 -30.48 -5.09 -1.59
N SER A 336 -31.57 -4.33 -1.70
CA SER A 336 -31.48 -2.87 -1.77
C SER A 336 -31.07 -2.24 -0.42
N PRO A 337 -30.21 -1.18 -0.42
CA PRO A 337 -29.87 -0.42 0.77
C PRO A 337 -31.09 0.10 1.54
N GLU A 338 -32.13 0.52 0.82
CA GLU A 338 -33.34 1.08 1.41
C GLU A 338 -34.14 0.02 2.19
N LEU A 339 -34.10 -1.24 1.75
CA LEU A 339 -34.70 -2.37 2.46
C LEU A 339 -34.02 -2.59 3.82
N VAL A 340 -32.68 -2.59 3.83
CA VAL A 340 -31.90 -2.77 5.06
C VAL A 340 -32.01 -1.54 5.97
N PHE A 341 -31.99 -0.34 5.39
CA PHE A 341 -32.16 0.92 6.12
C PHE A 341 -33.53 0.98 6.81
N SER A 342 -34.59 0.57 6.10
CA SER A 342 -35.95 0.47 6.65
C SER A 342 -36.02 -0.55 7.78
N ALA A 343 -35.27 -1.67 7.68
CA ALA A 343 -35.17 -2.67 8.74
C ALA A 343 -34.49 -2.11 9.99
N ILE A 344 -33.34 -1.45 9.82
CA ILE A 344 -32.55 -0.83 10.91
C ILE A 344 -33.38 0.22 11.64
N ASN A 345 -34.12 1.04 10.90
CA ASN A 345 -35.00 2.06 11.47
C ASN A 345 -36.37 1.54 11.94
N ARG A 346 -36.61 0.21 11.85
CA ARG A 346 -37.87 -0.45 12.24
C ARG A 346 -39.10 0.16 11.54
N ASN A 347 -38.91 0.66 10.32
CA ASN A 347 -39.98 1.19 9.49
C ASN A 347 -40.60 0.06 8.66
N TRP A 348 -41.50 -0.69 9.29
CA TRP A 348 -42.08 -1.91 8.73
C TRP A 348 -42.95 -1.68 7.49
N ASP A 349 -43.58 -0.51 7.38
CA ASP A 349 -44.42 -0.17 6.23
C ASP A 349 -43.54 0.02 4.98
N THR A 350 -42.49 0.84 5.09
CA THR A 350 -41.53 1.07 3.99
C THR A 350 -40.70 -0.18 3.66
N LEU A 351 -40.34 -0.99 4.67
CA LEU A 351 -39.66 -2.27 4.46
C LEU A 351 -40.49 -3.24 3.61
N LEU A 352 -41.80 -3.30 3.86
CA LEU A 352 -42.71 -4.16 3.10
C LEU A 352 -42.79 -3.72 1.64
N GLU A 353 -42.82 -2.41 1.36
CA GLU A 353 -42.83 -1.87 0.00
C GLU A 353 -41.55 -2.24 -0.76
N TYR A 354 -40.37 -2.00 -0.18
CA TYR A 354 -39.09 -2.37 -0.82
C TYR A 354 -38.93 -3.88 -0.99
N ALA A 355 -39.35 -4.67 0.01
CA ALA A 355 -39.33 -6.13 -0.10
C ALA A 355 -40.23 -6.64 -1.25
N GLN A 356 -41.40 -6.02 -1.47
CA GLN A 356 -42.28 -6.37 -2.59
C GLN A 356 -41.66 -6.01 -3.95
N VAL A 357 -41.00 -4.86 -4.07
CA VAL A 357 -40.30 -4.43 -5.29
C VAL A 357 -39.15 -5.39 -5.61
N GLU A 358 -38.33 -5.72 -4.62
CA GLU A 358 -37.20 -6.64 -4.74
C GLU A 358 -37.67 -8.04 -5.16
N LEU A 359 -38.71 -8.57 -4.53
CA LEU A 359 -39.35 -9.84 -4.91
C LEU A 359 -39.89 -9.82 -6.34
N ALA A 360 -40.58 -8.74 -6.74
CA ALA A 360 -41.11 -8.60 -8.08
C ALA A 360 -39.99 -8.55 -9.13
N GLN A 361 -38.91 -7.81 -8.87
CA GLN A 361 -37.75 -7.76 -9.76
C GLN A 361 -37.07 -9.12 -9.90
N ARG A 362 -36.84 -9.84 -8.79
CA ARG A 362 -36.26 -11.19 -8.82
C ARG A 362 -37.14 -12.20 -9.54
N LEU A 363 -38.46 -12.10 -9.36
CA LEU A 363 -39.40 -12.95 -10.09
C LEU A 363 -39.35 -12.65 -11.60
N LEU A 364 -39.28 -11.37 -12.00
CA LEU A 364 -39.18 -10.97 -13.41
C LEU A 364 -37.85 -11.34 -14.07
N THR A 365 -36.75 -11.41 -13.31
CA THR A 365 -35.42 -11.79 -13.82
C THR A 365 -35.13 -13.29 -13.73
N SER A 366 -35.90 -14.05 -12.94
CA SER A 366 -35.74 -15.49 -12.78
C SER A 366 -36.11 -16.30 -14.05
N SER A 367 -35.29 -17.31 -14.36
CA SER A 367 -35.33 -18.09 -15.60
C SER A 367 -36.63 -18.86 -15.85
N TRP A 368 -37.38 -19.23 -14.82
CA TRP A 368 -38.62 -20.01 -14.94
C TRP A 368 -39.74 -19.28 -15.70
N LEU A 369 -39.72 -17.94 -15.75
CA LEU A 369 -40.67 -17.13 -16.53
C LEU A 369 -40.25 -16.94 -18.00
N LYS A 370 -38.98 -17.13 -18.34
CA LYS A 370 -38.48 -17.08 -19.73
C LYS A 370 -38.73 -18.38 -20.51
N GLU A 371 -38.87 -19.52 -19.83
CA GLU A 371 -39.20 -20.81 -20.45
C GLU A 371 -40.71 -21.05 -20.62
N ALA A 372 -41.55 -20.19 -20.04
CA ALA A 372 -43.01 -20.32 -20.05
C ALA A 372 -43.71 -19.60 -21.22
N ASN A 373 -42.95 -19.03 -22.17
CA ASN A 373 -43.46 -18.36 -23.38
C ASN A 373 -42.99 -19.01 -24.67
#